data_AF-A0A7J7QDC4-F1
#
_entry.id   AF-A0A7J7QDC4-F1
#
_cell.length_a   1.000
_cell.length_b   1.000
_cell.length_c   1.000
_cell.angle_alpha   90.00
_cell.angle_beta   90.00
_cell.angle_gamma   90.00
#
_symmetry.space_group_name_H-M   'P 1'
#
loop_
_entity.id
_entity.type
_entity.pdbx_description
1 polymer ?
#
loop_
_entity_poly.entity_id
_entity_poly.type
_entity_poly.pdbx_seq_one_letter_code
_entity_poly.pdbx_strand_id
1 'polypeptide(L)'
;MAHKLLLAAAAREHTAAVQQMLRLAAMRQHVDAALVEAMLCQLLAHQECVRQLCALPAAEQLSSDAVTRLLLQAMQQRLPAAASQLRRLAAAEQLGTEQVGDLLQACVRTCSADGHGWLLNDCLQWILRLPAVRELSSGAIVRVLNTAVNNIGERVLGLDQAVFHLMKLPAAATISGDDMAQLLQAALQCNSASLSLLDGMWKLPAAVQISGKDVGQLLRMAADPTSGIVTILRGACAQQLCRLPGAATISIDDDMEPLLQAAVAQRKVDAFAFASVLALPAVLELSADAIVRLLRTTLDSSFAI
;
A
#
# COMPACT_ATOMS: atom_id res chain seq x y z
N MET A 1 11.57 22.84 39.64
CA MET A 1 11.59 24.08 38.82
C MET A 1 12.25 23.85 37.46
N ALA A 2 13.40 23.18 37.41
CA ALA A 2 14.15 22.89 36.18
C ALA A 2 13.34 22.24 35.04
N HIS A 3 12.50 21.22 35.33
CA HIS A 3 11.69 20.54 34.29
C HIS A 3 10.72 21.49 33.59
N LYS A 4 10.10 22.41 34.35
CA LYS A 4 9.17 23.41 33.79
C LYS A 4 9.89 24.39 32.87
N LEU A 5 11.11 24.80 33.24
CA LEU A 5 11.93 25.66 32.38
C LEU A 5 12.34 24.95 31.09
N LEU A 6 12.74 23.67 31.19
CA LEU A 6 13.12 22.87 30.03
C LEU A 6 11.94 22.62 29.08
N LEU A 7 10.76 22.27 29.61
CA LEU A 7 9.53 22.15 28.81
C LEU A 7 9.12 23.49 28.20
N ALA A 8 9.18 24.59 28.94
CA ALA A 8 8.85 25.90 28.41
C ALA A 8 9.82 26.32 27.29
N ALA A 9 11.11 25.99 27.42
CA ALA A 9 12.09 26.22 26.36
C ALA A 9 11.81 25.34 25.13
N ALA A 10 11.46 24.07 25.32
CA ALA A 10 11.10 23.14 24.24
C ALA A 10 9.82 23.58 23.52
N ALA A 11 8.76 23.94 24.24
CA ALA A 11 7.50 24.41 23.69
C ALA A 11 7.61 25.74 22.94
N ARG A 12 8.66 26.52 23.22
CA ARG A 12 9.01 27.76 22.49
C ARG A 12 10.08 27.53 21.42
N GLU A 13 10.44 26.26 21.15
CA GLU A 13 11.47 25.88 20.18
C GLU A 13 12.83 26.56 20.41
N HIS A 14 13.16 26.92 21.65
CA HIS A 14 14.45 27.51 22.02
C HIS A 14 15.54 26.43 22.08
N THR A 15 15.88 25.86 20.91
CA THR A 15 16.79 24.72 20.76
C THR A 15 18.15 24.95 21.41
N ALA A 16 18.75 26.14 21.27
CA ALA A 16 20.03 26.46 21.90
C ALA A 16 19.95 26.38 23.45
N ALA A 17 18.87 26.90 24.04
CA ALA A 17 18.66 26.83 25.48
C ALA A 17 18.47 25.38 25.95
N VAL A 18 17.67 24.60 25.21
CA VAL A 18 17.46 23.17 25.49
C VAL A 18 18.79 22.41 25.43
N GLN A 19 19.60 22.60 24.39
CA GLN A 19 20.90 21.95 24.25
C GLN A 19 21.86 22.31 25.38
N GLN A 20 21.93 23.59 25.77
CA GLN A 20 22.79 24.01 26.90
C GLN A 20 22.31 23.41 28.21
N MET A 21 21.01 23.36 28.46
CA MET A 21 20.46 22.71 29.66
C MET A 21 20.74 21.20 29.66
N LEU A 22 20.61 20.51 28.52
CA LEU A 22 20.91 19.07 28.40
C LEU A 22 22.40 18.73 28.56
N ARG A 23 23.31 19.69 28.38
CA ARG A 23 24.75 19.51 28.64
C ARG A 23 25.08 19.51 30.13
N LEU A 24 24.23 20.07 30.99
CA LEU A 24 24.47 20.10 32.43
C LEU A 24 24.21 18.71 33.03
N ALA A 25 25.21 18.13 33.71
CA ALA A 25 25.10 16.81 34.31
C ALA A 25 23.93 16.69 35.30
N ALA A 26 23.71 17.73 36.11
CA ALA A 26 22.59 17.80 37.04
C ALA A 26 21.22 17.70 36.33
N MET A 27 21.09 18.31 35.15
CA MET A 27 19.85 18.20 34.37
C MET A 27 19.64 16.78 33.87
N ARG A 28 20.68 16.15 33.30
CA ARG A 28 20.58 14.79 32.74
C ARG A 28 20.15 13.73 33.76
N GLN A 29 20.49 13.92 35.03
CA GLN A 29 20.10 13.01 36.13
C GLN A 29 18.63 13.12 36.53
N HIS A 30 17.97 14.24 36.22
CA HIS A 30 16.59 14.50 36.62
C HIS A 30 15.59 14.37 35.47
N VAL A 31 16.05 14.28 34.22
CA VAL A 31 15.15 14.03 33.09
C VAL A 31 14.59 12.60 33.19
N ASP A 32 13.27 12.48 33.30
CA ASP A 32 12.55 11.20 33.24
C ASP A 32 12.01 10.92 31.83
N ALA A 33 11.51 9.70 31.60
CA ALA A 33 11.03 9.26 30.29
C ALA A 33 9.87 10.12 29.75
N ALA A 34 8.92 10.49 30.62
CA ALA A 34 7.76 11.31 30.24
C ALA A 34 8.19 12.71 29.79
N LEU A 35 9.19 13.29 30.45
CA LEU A 35 9.78 14.56 30.05
C LEU A 35 10.50 14.44 28.70
N VAL A 36 11.27 13.37 28.48
CA VAL A 36 11.90 13.11 27.17
C VAL A 36 10.85 12.99 26.07
N GLU A 37 9.79 12.22 26.27
CA GLU A 37 8.69 12.06 25.31
C GLU A 37 8.07 13.41 24.96
N ALA A 38 7.68 14.20 25.97
CA ALA A 38 7.08 15.50 25.77
C ALA A 38 8.00 16.45 24.99
N MET A 39 9.31 16.45 25.29
CA MET A 39 10.28 17.26 24.56
C MET A 39 10.48 16.78 23.12
N LEU A 40 10.52 15.47 22.88
CA LEU A 40 10.63 14.90 21.54
C LEU A 40 9.41 15.24 20.68
N CYS A 41 8.20 15.24 21.26
CA CYS A 41 6.98 15.65 20.56
C CYS A 41 7.04 17.11 20.07
N GLN A 42 7.65 18.01 20.86
CA GLN A 42 7.77 19.44 20.53
C GLN A 42 8.94 19.73 19.60
N LEU A 43 10.06 19.02 19.74
CA LEU A 43 11.32 19.34 19.07
C LEU A 43 11.66 18.39 17.93
N LEU A 44 10.68 17.64 17.42
CA LEU A 44 10.90 16.58 16.45
C LEU A 44 11.58 17.08 15.16
N ALA A 45 11.28 18.31 14.74
CA ALA A 45 11.87 18.97 13.57
C ALA A 45 13.35 19.37 13.77
N HIS A 46 13.85 19.37 15.01
CA HIS A 46 15.20 19.79 15.33
C HIS A 46 16.12 18.58 15.54
N GLN A 47 16.74 18.12 14.45
CA GLN A 47 17.57 16.92 14.40
C GLN A 47 18.58 16.81 15.55
N GLU A 48 19.30 17.89 15.87
CA GLU A 48 20.32 17.87 16.92
C GLU A 48 19.72 17.71 18.32
N CYS A 49 18.56 18.31 18.58
CA CYS A 49 17.83 18.12 19.84
C CYS A 49 17.32 16.69 19.96
N VAL A 50 16.72 16.14 18.89
CA VAL A 50 16.26 14.74 18.87
C VAL A 50 17.41 13.79 19.15
N ARG A 51 18.56 13.99 18.51
CA ARG A 51 19.77 13.18 18.72
C ARG A 51 20.24 13.23 20.18
N GLN A 52 20.31 14.41 20.78
CA GLN A 52 20.72 14.56 22.18
C GLN A 52 19.72 13.95 23.16
N LEU A 53 18.41 14.13 22.91
CA LEU A 53 17.34 13.56 23.73
C LEU A 53 17.33 12.03 23.67
N CYS A 54 17.48 11.44 22.48
CA CYS A 54 17.57 9.99 22.30
C CYS A 54 18.84 9.39 22.94
N ALA A 55 19.87 10.19 23.21
CA ALA A 55 21.10 9.76 23.88
C ALA A 55 21.05 9.88 25.41
N LEU A 56 19.90 10.26 25.98
CA LEU A 56 19.71 10.27 27.44
C LEU A 56 19.31 8.86 27.93
N PRO A 57 19.78 8.43 29.11
CA PRO A 57 19.35 7.15 29.70
C PRO A 57 17.82 7.04 29.86
N ALA A 58 17.14 8.15 30.12
CA ALA A 58 15.69 8.21 30.22
C ALA A 58 14.98 7.90 28.89
N ALA A 59 15.64 8.05 27.74
CA ALA A 59 15.07 7.68 26.45
C ALA A 59 14.97 6.16 26.28
N GLU A 60 15.83 5.39 26.95
CA GLU A 60 15.74 3.92 26.96
C GLU A 60 14.51 3.41 27.73
N GLN A 61 13.93 4.24 28.59
CA GLN A 61 12.74 3.96 29.38
C GLN A 61 11.43 4.38 28.68
N LEU A 62 11.50 4.89 27.44
CA LEU A 62 10.31 5.20 26.66
C LEU A 62 9.54 3.91 26.36
N SER A 63 8.21 3.97 26.46
CA SER A 63 7.37 2.84 26.06
C SER A 63 7.35 2.64 24.55
N SER A 64 6.99 1.44 24.09
CA SER A 64 6.76 1.16 22.67
C SER A 64 5.68 2.08 22.09
N ASP A 65 4.61 2.38 22.85
CA ASP A 65 3.56 3.31 22.43
C ASP A 65 4.08 4.75 22.22
N ALA A 66 4.96 5.23 23.10
CA ALA A 66 5.58 6.54 22.97
C ALA A 66 6.46 6.60 21.73
N VAL A 67 7.29 5.58 21.51
CA VAL A 67 8.15 5.47 20.33
C VAL A 67 7.34 5.37 19.04
N THR A 68 6.26 4.58 19.01
CA THR A 68 5.36 4.48 17.85
C THR A 68 4.72 5.82 17.54
N ARG A 69 4.18 6.55 18.53
CA ARG A 69 3.61 7.89 18.30
C ARG A 69 4.64 8.86 17.74
N LEU A 70 5.85 8.88 18.30
CA LEU A 70 6.94 9.73 17.83
C LEU A 70 7.40 9.36 16.41
N LEU A 71 7.47 8.07 16.08
CA LEU A 71 7.80 7.58 14.73
C LEU A 71 6.72 7.95 13.72
N LEU A 72 5.44 7.74 14.06
CA LEU A 72 4.32 8.13 13.22
C LEU A 72 4.33 9.64 12.95
N GLN A 73 4.54 10.45 13.99
CA GLN A 73 4.65 11.90 13.86
C GLN A 73 5.85 12.29 12.98
N ALA A 74 7.01 11.65 13.14
CA ALA A 74 8.19 11.91 12.34
C ALA A 74 7.96 11.56 10.85
N MET A 75 7.26 10.45 10.57
CA MET A 75 6.90 10.07 9.20
C MET A 75 5.90 11.05 8.58
N GLN A 76 4.86 11.43 9.32
CA GLN A 76 3.84 12.39 8.86
C GLN A 76 4.45 13.77 8.57
N GLN A 77 5.36 14.24 9.42
CA GLN A 77 6.09 15.50 9.23
C GLN A 77 7.29 15.38 8.27
N ARG A 78 7.54 14.18 7.72
CA ARG A 78 8.63 13.90 6.77
C ARG A 78 10.01 14.25 7.32
N LEU A 79 10.26 13.83 8.56
CA LEU A 79 11.49 14.05 9.32
C LEU A 79 12.31 12.75 9.42
N PRO A 80 12.98 12.31 8.34
CA PRO A 80 13.64 11.01 8.29
C PRO A 80 14.84 10.93 9.26
N ALA A 81 15.51 12.06 9.51
CA ALA A 81 16.58 12.14 10.48
C ALA A 81 16.06 11.85 11.90
N ALA A 82 14.91 12.40 12.28
CA ALA A 82 14.27 12.11 13.57
C ALA A 82 13.85 10.64 13.64
N ALA A 83 13.17 10.13 12.59
CA ALA A 83 12.81 8.72 12.50
C ALA A 83 14.05 7.80 12.61
N SER A 84 15.20 8.17 12.03
CA SER A 84 16.45 7.40 12.15
C SER A 84 16.96 7.31 13.58
N GLN A 85 16.84 8.37 14.38
CA GLN A 85 17.27 8.34 15.78
C GLN A 85 16.29 7.57 16.65
N LEU A 86 14.99 7.75 16.45
CA LEU A 86 13.94 7.06 17.20
C LEU A 86 13.97 5.54 16.99
N ARG A 87 14.31 5.08 15.77
CA ARG A 87 14.49 3.65 15.44
C ARG A 87 15.63 2.97 16.21
N ARG A 88 16.55 3.74 16.81
CA ARG A 88 17.68 3.19 17.59
C ARG A 88 17.34 2.98 19.06
N LEU A 89 16.16 3.39 19.51
CA LEU A 89 15.71 3.19 20.88
C LEU A 89 15.32 1.72 21.09
N ALA A 90 15.62 1.15 22.26
CA ALA A 90 15.31 -0.25 22.56
C ALA A 90 13.81 -0.59 22.41
N ALA A 91 12.94 0.35 22.78
CA ALA A 91 11.50 0.20 22.62
C ALA A 91 11.05 0.09 21.15
N ALA A 92 11.86 0.55 20.18
CA ALA A 92 11.58 0.38 18.76
C ALA A 92 11.77 -1.08 18.28
N GLU A 93 12.51 -1.90 19.03
CA GLU A 93 12.66 -3.33 18.75
C GLU A 93 11.51 -4.16 19.37
N GLN A 94 10.79 -3.58 20.34
CA GLN A 94 9.71 -4.21 21.10
C GLN A 94 8.31 -3.81 20.59
N LEU A 95 8.22 -3.38 19.33
CA LEU A 95 6.95 -2.97 18.74
C LEU A 95 6.02 -4.16 18.53
N GLY A 96 4.77 -4.01 18.96
CA GLY A 96 3.71 -4.98 18.74
C GLY A 96 3.23 -5.02 17.29
N THR A 97 2.48 -6.05 16.93
CA THR A 97 1.95 -6.27 15.57
C THR A 97 1.06 -5.13 15.08
N GLU A 98 0.19 -4.61 15.95
CA GLU A 98 -0.69 -3.47 15.64
C GLU A 98 0.12 -2.20 15.34
N GLN A 99 1.07 -1.86 16.21
CA GLN A 99 1.96 -0.71 16.05
C GLN A 99 2.77 -0.79 14.74
N VAL A 100 3.28 -1.99 14.41
CA VAL A 100 3.99 -2.25 13.15
C VAL A 100 3.05 -2.08 11.95
N GLY A 101 1.81 -2.54 12.03
CA GLY A 101 0.80 -2.35 10.99
C GLY A 101 0.52 -0.86 10.73
N ASP A 102 0.35 -0.07 11.80
CA ASP A 102 0.13 1.37 11.71
C ASP A 102 1.34 2.11 11.12
N LEU A 103 2.56 1.73 11.52
CA LEU A 103 3.80 2.30 10.98
C LEU A 103 3.97 1.96 9.51
N LEU A 104 3.69 0.72 9.09
CA LEU A 104 3.70 0.33 7.67
C LEU A 104 2.70 1.16 6.87
N GLN A 105 1.48 1.30 7.37
CA GLN A 105 0.44 2.07 6.68
C GLN A 105 0.82 3.55 6.58
N ALA A 106 1.32 4.14 7.66
CA ALA A 106 1.77 5.53 7.67
C ALA A 106 2.94 5.75 6.71
N CYS A 107 3.93 4.84 6.71
CA CYS A 107 5.07 4.88 5.80
C CYS A 107 4.62 4.85 4.33
N VAL A 108 3.66 3.99 3.99
CA VAL A 108 3.11 3.91 2.63
C VAL A 108 2.36 5.18 2.23
N ARG A 109 1.59 5.79 3.14
CA ARG A 109 0.88 7.06 2.87
C ARG A 109 1.83 8.22 2.65
N THR A 110 2.92 8.28 3.41
CA THR A 110 3.86 9.41 3.33
C THR A 110 4.80 9.31 2.13
N CYS A 111 4.94 8.12 1.52
CA CYS A 111 5.67 7.92 0.27
C CYS A 111 5.16 8.78 -0.87
N SER A 112 3.86 9.05 -0.94
CA SER A 112 3.20 9.52 -2.17
C SER A 112 3.64 10.94 -2.61
N ALA A 113 4.08 11.79 -1.70
CA ALA A 113 3.95 13.23 -1.90
C ALA A 113 5.18 14.01 -2.40
N ASP A 114 6.43 13.55 -2.17
CA ASP A 114 7.61 14.46 -2.27
C ASP A 114 8.77 13.97 -3.15
N GLY A 115 8.65 12.85 -3.87
CA GLY A 115 9.75 12.33 -4.69
C GLY A 115 11.00 11.87 -3.89
N HIS A 116 10.95 11.90 -2.56
CA HIS A 116 11.99 11.42 -1.65
C HIS A 116 11.84 9.92 -1.33
N GLY A 117 11.49 9.09 -2.32
CA GLY A 117 11.18 7.66 -2.13
C GLY A 117 12.30 6.84 -1.46
N TRP A 118 13.55 7.27 -1.56
CA TRP A 118 14.70 6.56 -0.99
C TRP A 118 14.72 6.56 0.55
N LEU A 119 14.38 7.68 1.20
CA LEU A 119 14.37 7.77 2.68
C LEU A 119 13.29 6.88 3.30
N LEU A 120 12.19 6.72 2.59
CA LEU A 120 11.07 5.88 3.02
C LEU A 120 11.34 4.40 2.74
N ASN A 121 12.14 4.07 1.72
CA ASN A 121 12.65 2.71 1.53
C ASN A 121 13.45 2.26 2.77
N ASP A 122 14.30 3.12 3.34
CA ASP A 122 15.04 2.79 4.57
C ASP A 122 14.12 2.56 5.79
N CYS A 123 13.08 3.39 5.95
CA CYS A 123 12.09 3.21 7.01
C CYS A 123 11.32 1.91 6.81
N LEU A 124 10.84 1.65 5.61
CA LEU A 124 10.10 0.45 5.28
C LEU A 124 10.95 -0.81 5.47
N GLN A 125 12.20 -0.82 5.01
CA GLN A 125 13.10 -1.95 5.20
C GLN A 125 13.38 -2.21 6.67
N TRP A 126 13.51 -1.16 7.48
CA TRP A 126 13.63 -1.33 8.92
C TRP A 126 12.35 -1.95 9.50
N ILE A 127 11.17 -1.43 9.17
CA ILE A 127 9.90 -1.98 9.67
C ILE A 127 9.78 -3.45 9.27
N LEU A 128 10.01 -3.78 8.00
CA LEU A 128 9.96 -5.15 7.46
C LEU A 128 10.94 -6.13 8.10
N ARG A 129 11.98 -5.65 8.81
CA ARG A 129 12.92 -6.48 9.57
C ARG A 129 12.46 -6.75 11.01
N LEU A 130 11.46 -6.03 11.50
CA LEU A 130 10.93 -6.26 12.85
C LEU A 130 10.25 -7.64 12.95
N PRO A 131 10.44 -8.37 14.06
CA PRO A 131 9.88 -9.71 14.23
C PRO A 131 8.35 -9.72 14.12
N ALA A 132 7.69 -8.70 14.67
CA ALA A 132 6.23 -8.55 14.67
C ALA A 132 5.62 -8.44 13.26
N VAL A 133 6.41 -8.12 12.21
CA VAL A 133 5.91 -8.14 10.82
C VAL A 133 5.45 -9.52 10.38
N ARG A 134 6.09 -10.57 10.90
CA ARG A 134 5.75 -11.96 10.55
C ARG A 134 4.40 -12.40 11.15
N GLU A 135 3.95 -11.69 12.18
CA GLU A 135 2.72 -11.96 12.93
C GLU A 135 1.58 -10.98 12.55
N LEU A 136 1.78 -10.17 11.51
CA LEU A 136 0.70 -9.33 10.98
C LEU A 136 -0.48 -10.18 10.52
N SER A 137 -1.70 -9.70 10.74
CA SER A 137 -2.89 -10.34 10.21
C SER A 137 -3.03 -10.10 8.69
N SER A 138 -3.74 -11.00 7.99
CA SER A 138 -4.09 -10.79 6.57
C SER A 138 -4.82 -9.46 6.38
N GLY A 139 -5.76 -9.11 7.26
CA GLY A 139 -6.46 -7.82 7.23
C GLY A 139 -5.54 -6.60 7.38
N ALA A 140 -4.47 -6.69 8.18
CA ALA A 140 -3.47 -5.63 8.24
C ALA A 140 -2.70 -5.50 6.91
N ILE A 141 -2.26 -6.63 6.33
CA ILE A 141 -1.59 -6.65 5.02
C ILE A 141 -2.49 -6.08 3.92
N VAL A 142 -3.76 -6.50 3.84
CA VAL A 142 -4.73 -6.00 2.87
C VAL A 142 -4.92 -4.48 3.01
N ARG A 143 -5.03 -3.95 4.23
CA ARG A 143 -5.11 -2.49 4.47
C ARG A 143 -3.87 -1.76 3.96
N VAL A 144 -2.66 -2.27 4.24
CA VAL A 144 -1.41 -1.65 3.78
C VAL A 144 -1.27 -1.75 2.26
N LEU A 145 -1.58 -2.90 1.67
CA LEU A 145 -1.54 -3.10 0.22
C LEU A 145 -2.54 -2.20 -0.52
N ASN A 146 -3.79 -2.11 -0.05
CA ASN A 146 -4.79 -1.19 -0.62
C ASN A 146 -4.30 0.26 -0.54
N THR A 147 -3.71 0.63 0.60
CA THR A 147 -3.11 1.96 0.76
C THR A 147 -1.99 2.17 -0.25
N ALA A 148 -1.12 1.18 -0.47
CA ALA A 148 -0.01 1.28 -1.42
C ALA A 148 -0.52 1.41 -2.86
N VAL A 149 -1.44 0.53 -3.27
CA VAL A 149 -2.07 0.55 -4.59
C VAL A 149 -2.66 1.91 -4.91
N ASN A 150 -3.44 2.47 -3.98
CA ASN A 150 -4.07 3.79 -4.16
C ASN A 150 -3.05 4.95 -4.23
N ASN A 151 -1.85 4.79 -3.67
CA ASN A 151 -0.79 5.80 -3.71
C ASN A 151 0.18 5.64 -4.89
N ILE A 152 0.18 4.51 -5.61
CA ILE A 152 1.06 4.30 -6.78
C ILE A 152 0.76 5.28 -7.92
N GLY A 153 -0.49 5.78 -8.00
CA GLY A 153 -0.91 6.80 -8.97
C GLY A 153 -0.07 8.08 -8.99
N GLU A 154 0.58 8.42 -7.87
CA GLU A 154 1.37 9.65 -7.73
C GLU A 154 2.83 9.51 -8.23
N ARG A 155 3.14 8.44 -8.99
CA ARG A 155 4.46 8.17 -9.60
C ARG A 155 5.61 8.07 -8.59
N VAL A 156 5.36 7.47 -7.44
CA VAL A 156 6.40 7.33 -6.41
C VAL A 156 7.26 6.11 -6.67
N LEU A 157 8.53 6.39 -6.97
CA LEU A 157 9.57 5.38 -7.11
C LEU A 157 9.73 4.60 -5.79
N GLY A 158 9.63 3.27 -5.85
CA GLY A 158 9.91 2.36 -4.73
C GLY A 158 8.69 1.79 -4.00
N LEU A 159 7.47 2.28 -4.25
CA LEU A 159 6.25 1.67 -3.71
C LEU A 159 5.98 0.28 -4.30
N ASP A 160 6.39 0.04 -5.54
CA ASP A 160 6.34 -1.27 -6.19
C ASP A 160 7.19 -2.31 -5.45
N GLN A 161 8.41 -1.94 -5.05
CA GLN A 161 9.27 -2.80 -4.24
C GLN A 161 8.68 -3.04 -2.85
N ALA A 162 8.08 -2.03 -2.24
CA ALA A 162 7.38 -2.14 -0.96
C ALA A 162 6.26 -3.18 -1.02
N VAL A 163 5.39 -3.04 -2.02
CA VAL A 163 4.29 -3.97 -2.25
C VAL A 163 4.80 -5.38 -2.48
N PHE A 164 5.85 -5.54 -3.29
CA PHE A 164 6.45 -6.84 -3.54
C PHE A 164 6.98 -7.51 -2.25
N HIS A 165 7.58 -6.74 -1.33
CA HIS A 165 8.00 -7.28 -0.04
C HIS A 165 6.81 -7.63 0.85
N LEU A 166 5.75 -6.81 0.87
CA LEU A 166 4.53 -7.09 1.63
C LEU A 166 3.85 -8.38 1.14
N MET A 167 3.83 -8.62 -0.17
CA MET A 167 3.29 -9.86 -0.77
C MET A 167 4.10 -11.11 -0.43
N LYS A 168 5.35 -10.96 0.03
CA LYS A 168 6.17 -12.09 0.49
C LYS A 168 5.97 -12.43 1.97
N LEU A 169 5.20 -11.64 2.70
CA LEU A 169 4.93 -11.92 4.10
C LEU A 169 4.00 -13.13 4.24
N PRO A 170 4.16 -13.97 5.28
CA PRO A 170 3.34 -15.18 5.46
C PRO A 170 1.83 -14.88 5.44
N ALA A 171 1.41 -13.77 6.04
CA ALA A 171 0.02 -13.36 6.08
C ALA A 171 -0.58 -13.01 4.70
N ALA A 172 0.26 -12.67 3.71
CA ALA A 172 -0.21 -12.45 2.33
C ALA A 172 -0.72 -13.76 1.69
N ALA A 173 -0.23 -14.92 2.13
CA ALA A 173 -0.73 -16.22 1.67
C ALA A 173 -2.13 -16.55 2.23
N THR A 174 -2.57 -15.85 3.28
CA THR A 174 -3.86 -16.04 3.96
C THR A 174 -4.90 -14.99 3.59
N ILE A 175 -4.63 -14.18 2.56
CA ILE A 175 -5.60 -13.23 2.00
C ILE A 175 -6.77 -14.01 1.40
N SER A 176 -8.00 -13.52 1.59
CA SER A 176 -9.20 -14.14 1.01
C SER A 176 -9.32 -13.85 -0.49
N GLY A 177 -10.10 -14.66 -1.21
CA GLY A 177 -10.44 -14.39 -2.61
C GLY A 177 -11.11 -13.02 -2.81
N ASP A 178 -12.02 -12.65 -1.91
CA ASP A 178 -12.75 -11.38 -1.94
C ASP A 178 -11.82 -10.18 -1.72
N ASP A 179 -10.93 -10.25 -0.73
CA ASP A 179 -9.94 -9.19 -0.47
C ASP A 179 -8.98 -9.04 -1.65
N MET A 180 -8.58 -10.16 -2.26
CA MET A 180 -7.74 -10.16 -3.45
C MET A 180 -8.47 -9.52 -4.64
N ALA A 181 -9.75 -9.84 -4.85
CA ALA A 181 -10.57 -9.23 -5.90
C ALA A 181 -10.66 -7.71 -5.72
N GLN A 182 -10.87 -7.23 -4.49
CA GLN A 182 -10.89 -5.79 -4.17
C GLN A 182 -9.54 -5.12 -4.41
N LEU A 183 -8.44 -5.76 -4.00
CA LEU A 183 -7.08 -5.24 -4.23
C LEU A 183 -6.80 -5.10 -5.73
N LEU A 184 -7.17 -6.09 -6.52
CA LEU A 184 -7.01 -6.08 -7.98
C LEU A 184 -7.91 -5.03 -8.62
N GLN A 185 -9.14 -4.88 -8.13
CA GLN A 185 -10.05 -3.85 -8.57
C GLN A 185 -9.43 -2.45 -8.38
N ALA A 186 -8.88 -2.18 -7.19
CA ALA A 186 -8.19 -0.93 -6.90
C ALA A 186 -6.97 -0.74 -7.81
N ALA A 187 -6.19 -1.80 -8.05
CA ALA A 187 -5.02 -1.73 -8.93
C ALA A 187 -5.41 -1.43 -10.39
N LEU A 188 -6.50 -2.02 -10.89
CA LEU A 188 -7.03 -1.76 -12.23
C LEU A 188 -7.60 -0.34 -12.35
N GLN A 189 -8.08 0.26 -11.27
CA GLN A 189 -8.52 1.67 -11.26
C GLN A 189 -7.34 2.65 -11.22
N CYS A 190 -6.18 2.21 -10.72
CA CYS A 190 -4.98 3.04 -10.66
C CYS A 190 -4.34 3.21 -12.05
N ASN A 191 -4.25 4.46 -12.53
CA ASN A 191 -3.67 4.80 -13.83
C ASN A 191 -2.15 4.57 -13.95
N SER A 192 -1.52 4.06 -12.88
CA SER A 192 -0.09 3.83 -12.80
C SER A 192 0.27 2.46 -12.24
N ALA A 193 -0.69 1.53 -12.20
CA ALA A 193 -0.39 0.16 -11.81
C ALA A 193 0.68 -0.44 -12.75
N SER A 194 1.76 -0.95 -12.16
CA SER A 194 2.83 -1.60 -12.91
C SER A 194 2.48 -3.06 -13.21
N LEU A 195 3.02 -3.62 -14.30
CA LEU A 195 2.95 -5.07 -14.53
C LEU A 195 3.55 -5.87 -13.38
N SER A 196 4.61 -5.36 -12.75
CA SER A 196 5.27 -6.03 -11.63
C SER A 196 4.36 -6.16 -10.41
N LEU A 197 3.54 -5.14 -10.13
CA LEU A 197 2.54 -5.18 -9.06
C LEU A 197 1.52 -6.28 -9.34
N LEU A 198 0.91 -6.25 -10.53
CA LEU A 198 -0.12 -7.21 -10.91
C LEU A 198 0.42 -8.63 -10.98
N ASP A 199 1.61 -8.85 -11.56
CA ASP A 199 2.29 -10.14 -11.58
C ASP A 199 2.56 -10.67 -10.17
N GLY A 200 2.92 -9.80 -9.22
CA GLY A 200 3.03 -10.15 -7.80
C GLY A 200 1.70 -10.61 -7.20
N MET A 201 0.61 -9.91 -7.50
CA MET A 201 -0.74 -10.25 -7.03
C MET A 201 -1.20 -11.61 -7.58
N TRP A 202 -0.98 -11.86 -8.88
CA TRP A 202 -1.38 -13.11 -9.52
C TRP A 202 -0.65 -14.34 -8.98
N LYS A 203 0.52 -14.16 -8.38
CA LYS A 203 1.30 -15.23 -7.77
C LYS A 203 0.84 -15.60 -6.36
N LEU A 204 -0.02 -14.80 -5.73
CA LEU A 204 -0.53 -15.12 -4.40
C LEU A 204 -1.57 -16.24 -4.46
N PRO A 205 -1.60 -17.15 -3.45
CA PRO A 205 -2.60 -18.22 -3.38
C PRO A 205 -4.05 -17.73 -3.37
N ALA A 206 -4.29 -16.50 -2.91
CA ALA A 206 -5.62 -15.89 -2.91
C ALA A 206 -6.18 -15.68 -4.34
N ALA A 207 -5.31 -15.53 -5.35
CA ALA A 207 -5.75 -15.30 -6.73
C ALA A 207 -6.57 -16.47 -7.30
N VAL A 208 -6.27 -17.71 -6.89
CA VAL A 208 -7.05 -18.89 -7.33
C VAL A 208 -8.41 -19.01 -6.63
N GLN A 209 -8.64 -18.24 -5.56
CA GLN A 209 -9.88 -18.26 -4.77
C GLN A 209 -10.88 -17.18 -5.21
N ILE A 210 -10.52 -16.34 -6.19
CA ILE A 210 -11.40 -15.29 -6.71
C ILE A 210 -12.63 -15.93 -7.37
N SER A 211 -13.81 -15.46 -7.02
CA SER A 211 -15.07 -15.99 -7.55
C SER A 211 -15.25 -15.67 -9.04
N GLY A 212 -16.04 -16.46 -9.77
CA GLY A 212 -16.31 -16.18 -11.18
C GLY A 212 -17.00 -14.84 -11.42
N LYS A 213 -17.89 -14.43 -10.51
CA LYS A 213 -18.52 -13.10 -10.53
C LYS A 213 -17.46 -11.99 -10.47
N ASP A 214 -16.50 -12.11 -9.56
CA ASP A 214 -15.44 -11.11 -9.40
C ASP A 214 -14.49 -11.12 -10.60
N VAL A 215 -14.14 -12.29 -11.13
CA VAL A 215 -13.36 -12.38 -12.38
C VAL A 215 -14.09 -11.69 -13.54
N GLY A 216 -15.41 -11.91 -13.69
CA GLY A 216 -16.24 -11.23 -14.69
C GLY A 216 -16.24 -9.70 -14.52
N GLN A 217 -16.36 -9.22 -13.28
CA GLN A 217 -16.25 -7.78 -12.98
C GLN A 217 -14.87 -7.20 -13.32
N LEU A 218 -13.78 -7.88 -12.93
CA LEU A 218 -12.41 -7.46 -13.21
C LEU A 218 -12.12 -7.46 -14.73
N LEU A 219 -12.65 -8.44 -15.47
CA LEU A 219 -12.55 -8.48 -16.94
C LEU A 219 -13.26 -7.31 -17.59
N ARG A 220 -14.46 -6.95 -17.12
CA ARG A 220 -15.18 -5.76 -17.62
C ARG A 220 -14.39 -4.48 -17.38
N MET A 221 -13.79 -4.35 -16.20
CA MET A 221 -12.94 -3.20 -15.88
C MET A 221 -11.66 -3.16 -16.72
N ALA A 222 -11.05 -4.32 -16.98
CA ALA A 222 -9.88 -4.41 -17.84
C ALA A 222 -10.20 -4.08 -19.30
N ALA A 223 -11.42 -4.38 -19.76
CA ALA A 223 -11.88 -4.00 -21.09
C ALA A 223 -12.16 -2.49 -21.16
N ASP A 224 -12.82 -1.91 -20.17
CA ASP A 224 -13.26 -0.50 -20.19
C ASP A 224 -12.16 0.49 -20.60
N PRO A 225 -12.35 1.28 -21.69
CA PRO A 225 -11.37 2.24 -22.17
C PRO A 225 -11.16 3.43 -21.25
N THR A 226 -12.12 3.68 -20.35
CA THR A 226 -12.03 4.72 -19.33
C THR A 226 -11.24 4.27 -18.11
N SER A 227 -10.93 2.97 -17.98
CA SER A 227 -10.03 2.48 -16.93
C SER A 227 -8.66 3.14 -17.07
N GLY A 228 -8.03 3.50 -15.95
CA GLY A 228 -6.67 4.04 -15.94
C GLY A 228 -5.61 3.06 -16.47
N ILE A 229 -5.98 1.83 -16.84
CA ILE A 229 -5.03 0.85 -17.33
C ILE A 229 -4.50 1.29 -18.70
N VAL A 230 -3.17 1.39 -18.82
CA VAL A 230 -2.50 1.58 -20.11
C VAL A 230 -2.91 0.46 -21.07
N THR A 231 -3.26 0.76 -22.31
CA THR A 231 -3.81 -0.19 -23.30
C THR A 231 -3.04 -1.53 -23.39
N ILE A 232 -1.71 -1.49 -23.30
CA ILE A 232 -0.84 -2.68 -23.33
C ILE A 232 -1.09 -3.60 -22.12
N LEU A 233 -1.35 -3.02 -20.95
CA LEU A 233 -1.61 -3.76 -19.72
C LEU A 233 -2.98 -4.43 -19.76
N ARG A 234 -3.98 -3.82 -20.42
CA ARG A 234 -5.33 -4.41 -20.56
C ARG A 234 -5.28 -5.79 -21.18
N GLY A 235 -4.49 -5.93 -22.25
CA GLY A 235 -4.22 -7.20 -22.94
C GLY A 235 -3.75 -8.29 -21.99
N ALA A 236 -2.66 -7.99 -21.28
CA ALA A 236 -2.04 -8.90 -20.33
C ALA A 236 -2.95 -9.22 -19.13
N CYS A 237 -3.63 -8.22 -18.57
CA CYS A 237 -4.55 -8.39 -17.44
C CYS A 237 -5.72 -9.31 -17.81
N ALA A 238 -6.37 -9.05 -18.94
CA ALA A 238 -7.48 -9.89 -19.41
C ALA A 238 -7.03 -11.34 -19.62
N GLN A 239 -5.86 -11.54 -20.22
CA GLN A 239 -5.30 -12.87 -20.38
C GLN A 239 -5.04 -13.59 -19.05
N GLN A 240 -4.50 -12.90 -18.04
CA GLN A 240 -4.27 -13.51 -16.72
C GLN A 240 -5.59 -13.81 -16.00
N LEU A 241 -6.57 -12.90 -16.07
CA LEU A 241 -7.90 -13.10 -15.50
C LEU A 241 -8.59 -14.33 -16.11
N CYS A 242 -8.50 -14.52 -17.43
CA CYS A 242 -9.06 -15.71 -18.10
C CYS A 242 -8.37 -17.02 -17.69
N ARG A 243 -7.17 -16.98 -17.11
CA ARG A 243 -6.46 -18.18 -16.61
C ARG A 243 -6.85 -18.56 -15.19
N LEU A 244 -7.57 -17.71 -14.47
CA LEU A 244 -7.99 -18.00 -13.10
C LEU A 244 -9.07 -19.07 -13.09
N PRO A 245 -9.11 -19.95 -12.08
CA PRO A 245 -10.17 -20.97 -11.96
C PRO A 245 -11.57 -20.38 -11.94
N GLY A 246 -11.75 -19.19 -11.33
CA GLY A 246 -13.02 -18.46 -11.34
C GLY A 246 -13.51 -18.10 -12.74
N ALA A 247 -12.63 -17.98 -13.74
CA ALA A 247 -13.05 -17.67 -15.11
C ALA A 247 -13.93 -18.77 -15.72
N ALA A 248 -13.78 -20.03 -15.28
CA ALA A 248 -14.61 -21.13 -15.72
C ALA A 248 -16.01 -21.13 -15.08
N THR A 249 -16.23 -20.34 -14.03
CA THR A 249 -17.51 -20.25 -13.29
C THR A 249 -18.24 -18.93 -13.52
N ILE A 250 -17.83 -18.15 -14.53
CA ILE A 250 -18.51 -16.92 -14.93
C ILE A 250 -19.92 -17.26 -15.43
N SER A 251 -20.92 -16.53 -14.92
CA SER A 251 -22.31 -16.64 -15.39
C SER A 251 -22.42 -16.15 -16.83
N ILE A 252 -23.03 -16.96 -17.69
CA ILE A 252 -23.24 -16.63 -19.10
C ILE A 252 -24.15 -15.40 -19.24
N ASP A 253 -25.26 -15.40 -18.49
CA ASP A 253 -26.34 -14.42 -18.66
C ASP A 253 -25.99 -13.06 -18.04
N ASP A 254 -25.35 -13.05 -16.86
CA ASP A 254 -25.15 -11.81 -16.10
C ASP A 254 -23.83 -11.10 -16.40
N ASP A 255 -22.81 -11.84 -16.83
CA ASP A 255 -21.43 -11.33 -16.90
C ASP A 255 -20.80 -11.46 -18.29
N MET A 256 -21.08 -12.53 -19.04
CA MET A 256 -20.42 -12.77 -20.34
C MET A 256 -20.97 -11.90 -21.47
N GLU A 257 -22.29 -11.77 -21.60
CA GLU A 257 -22.89 -10.93 -22.66
C GLU A 257 -22.43 -9.46 -22.55
N PRO A 258 -22.48 -8.79 -21.38
CA PRO A 258 -21.99 -7.42 -21.23
C PRO A 258 -20.48 -7.30 -21.49
N LEU A 259 -19.70 -8.31 -21.11
CA LEU A 259 -18.25 -8.33 -21.36
C LEU A 259 -17.93 -8.35 -22.86
N LEU A 260 -18.59 -9.23 -23.62
CA LEU A 260 -18.41 -9.33 -25.06
C LEU A 260 -18.91 -8.07 -25.78
N GLN A 261 -20.06 -7.52 -25.37
CA GLN A 261 -20.56 -6.26 -25.91
C GLN A 261 -19.56 -5.11 -25.65
N ALA A 262 -19.02 -5.01 -24.44
CA ALA A 262 -17.99 -4.02 -24.12
C ALA A 262 -16.76 -4.21 -25.00
N ALA A 263 -16.26 -5.44 -25.15
CA ALA A 263 -15.07 -5.70 -25.93
C ALA A 263 -15.25 -5.38 -27.43
N VAL A 264 -16.42 -5.72 -27.99
CA VAL A 264 -16.80 -5.42 -29.38
C VAL A 264 -16.94 -3.91 -29.59
N ALA A 265 -17.70 -3.22 -28.73
CA ALA A 265 -18.00 -1.79 -28.87
C ALA A 265 -16.73 -0.93 -28.90
N GLN A 266 -15.67 -1.38 -28.23
CA GLN A 266 -14.49 -0.56 -28.02
C GLN A 266 -13.51 -0.58 -29.20
N ARG A 267 -13.67 -1.49 -30.20
CA ARG A 267 -12.82 -1.66 -31.41
C ARG A 267 -11.28 -1.71 -31.20
N LYS A 268 -10.81 -1.58 -29.96
CA LYS A 268 -9.42 -1.38 -29.52
C LYS A 268 -9.01 -2.35 -28.42
N VAL A 269 -9.89 -3.30 -28.07
CA VAL A 269 -9.45 -4.42 -27.23
C VAL A 269 -8.39 -5.15 -28.03
N ASP A 270 -7.22 -5.31 -27.42
CA ASP A 270 -6.13 -6.10 -27.97
C ASP A 270 -6.70 -7.43 -28.48
N ALA A 271 -6.43 -7.77 -29.74
CA ALA A 271 -6.91 -9.01 -30.34
C ALA A 271 -6.56 -10.24 -29.48
N PHE A 272 -5.45 -10.18 -28.72
CA PHE A 272 -5.08 -11.21 -27.76
C PHE A 272 -6.00 -11.27 -26.53
N ALA A 273 -6.41 -10.12 -25.97
CA ALA A 273 -7.40 -10.10 -24.89
C ALA A 273 -8.74 -10.62 -25.38
N PHE A 274 -9.19 -10.18 -26.55
CA PHE A 274 -10.45 -10.64 -27.14
C PHE A 274 -10.44 -12.16 -27.39
N ALA A 275 -9.36 -12.69 -27.99
CA ALA A 275 -9.19 -14.13 -28.19
C ALA A 275 -9.18 -14.90 -26.86
N SER A 276 -8.59 -14.33 -25.81
CA SER A 276 -8.58 -14.95 -24.47
C SER A 276 -9.98 -14.99 -23.84
N VAL A 277 -10.80 -13.95 -24.04
CA VAL A 277 -12.20 -13.93 -23.59
C VAL A 277 -13.03 -14.93 -24.39
N LEU A 278 -12.86 -15.00 -25.70
CA LEU A 278 -13.56 -15.98 -26.56
C LEU A 278 -13.21 -17.44 -26.24
N ALA A 279 -12.04 -17.68 -25.65
CA ALA A 279 -11.62 -19.01 -25.21
C ALA A 279 -12.27 -19.46 -23.89
N LEU A 280 -13.05 -18.61 -23.22
CA LEU A 280 -13.72 -18.97 -21.97
C LEU A 280 -14.83 -20.00 -22.22
N PRO A 281 -14.98 -21.03 -21.36
CA PRO A 281 -15.99 -22.08 -21.54
C PRO A 281 -17.42 -21.54 -21.71
N ALA A 282 -17.77 -20.51 -20.94
CA ALA A 282 -19.08 -19.86 -20.98
C ALA A 282 -19.41 -19.22 -22.36
N VAL A 283 -18.41 -18.92 -23.21
CA VAL A 283 -18.65 -18.40 -24.56
C VAL A 283 -19.19 -19.49 -25.49
N LEU A 284 -18.80 -20.75 -25.29
CA LEU A 284 -19.27 -21.88 -26.08
C LEU A 284 -20.75 -22.21 -25.81
N GLU A 285 -21.26 -21.76 -24.68
CA GLU A 285 -22.65 -21.98 -24.24
C GLU A 285 -23.57 -20.79 -24.57
N LEU A 286 -23.07 -19.78 -25.30
CA LEU A 286 -23.88 -18.64 -25.72
C LEU A 286 -25.03 -19.08 -26.63
N SER A 287 -26.22 -18.54 -26.36
CA SER A 287 -27.37 -18.73 -27.24
C SER A 287 -27.13 -18.10 -28.62
N ALA A 288 -27.77 -18.66 -29.65
CA ALA A 288 -27.73 -18.09 -30.99
C ALA A 288 -28.19 -16.62 -31.01
N ASP A 289 -29.17 -16.27 -30.17
CA ASP A 289 -29.66 -14.89 -30.03
C ASP A 289 -28.61 -13.95 -29.43
N ALA A 290 -27.82 -14.41 -28.45
CA ALA A 290 -26.70 -13.63 -27.91
C ALA A 290 -25.61 -13.42 -28.97
N ILE A 291 -25.27 -14.45 -29.75
CA ILE A 291 -24.30 -14.35 -30.85
C ILE A 291 -24.79 -13.36 -31.92
N VAL A 292 -26.06 -13.45 -32.32
CA VAL A 292 -26.66 -12.52 -33.29
C VAL A 292 -26.63 -11.08 -32.77
N ARG A 293 -26.93 -10.86 -31.48
CA ARG A 293 -26.83 -9.52 -30.85
C ARG A 293 -25.39 -8.98 -30.89
N LEU A 294 -24.39 -9.82 -30.61
CA LEU A 294 -22.98 -9.47 -30.68
C LEU A 294 -22.51 -9.15 -32.11
N LEU A 295 -22.91 -9.95 -33.09
CA LEU A 295 -22.60 -9.69 -34.50
C LEU A 295 -23.24 -8.38 -34.98
N ARG A 296 -24.49 -8.12 -34.58
CA ARG A 296 -25.19 -6.88 -34.93
C ARG A 296 -24.50 -5.65 -34.33
N THR A 297 -24.13 -5.69 -33.05
CA THR A 297 -23.36 -4.59 -32.42
C THR A 297 -21.98 -4.39 -33.06
N THR A 298 -21.32 -5.47 -33.50
CA THR A 298 -20.06 -5.38 -34.25
C THR A 298 -20.24 -4.70 -35.61
N LEU A 299 -21.32 -5.03 -36.33
CA LEU A 299 -21.64 -4.44 -37.63
C LEU A 299 -22.05 -2.97 -37.48
N ASP A 300 -22.98 -2.67 -36.59
CA ASP A 300 -23.47 -1.31 -36.35
C ASP A 300 -22.34 -0.38 -35.91
N SER A 301 -21.48 -0.88 -35.01
CA SER A 301 -20.29 -0.13 -34.62
C SER A 301 -19.37 0.09 -35.80
N SER A 302 -19.17 -0.88 -36.72
CA SER A 302 -18.30 -0.80 -37.91
C SER A 302 -18.72 0.26 -38.94
N PHE A 303 -20.02 0.51 -39.10
CA PHE A 303 -20.58 1.44 -40.09
C PHE A 303 -20.78 2.88 -39.60
N ALA A 304 -20.59 3.18 -38.32
CA ALA A 304 -20.72 4.53 -37.75
C ALA A 304 -19.50 5.45 -38.01
N ILE A 305 -18.81 5.30 -39.15
CA ILE A 305 -17.64 6.10 -39.58
C ILE A 305 -18.11 7.27 -40.45
#